data_AF-A0AAJ1VMF7-F1
#
_entry.id   AF-A0AAJ1VMF7-F1
#
_cell.length_a   1.000
_cell.length_b   1.000
_cell.length_c   1.000
_cell.angle_alpha   90.00
_cell.angle_beta   90.00
_cell.angle_gamma   90.00
#
_symmetry.space_group_name_H-M   'P 1'
#
loop_
_entity.id
_entity.type
_entity.pdbx_description
1 polymer ?
#
loop_
_entity_poly.entity_id
_entity_poly.type
_entity_poly.pdbx_seq_one_letter_code
_entity_poly.pdbx_strand_id
1 'polypeptide(L)'
;YYCYEFGETVLFFHHGHKRKAEQLETVLIAKFREVYGRTRHAYAHVGHLHHKKVLESQVMIVEQHQTLAAKDAYAARGGWLSERSASVITYHAKYGE
;
A
#
# COMPACT_ATOMS: atom_id res chain seq x y z
N TYR A 1 -9.13 6.32 2.42
CA TYR A 1 -7.80 6.66 2.94
C TYR A 1 -7.85 6.41 4.41
N TYR A 2 -7.04 5.50 4.89
CA TYR A 2 -6.91 5.18 6.30
C TYR A 2 -5.47 5.40 6.74
N CYS A 3 -5.31 5.71 8.01
CA CYS A 3 -4.04 5.97 8.66
C CYS A 3 -4.07 5.24 10.00
N TYR A 4 -3.01 4.52 10.31
CA TYR A 4 -2.80 3.83 11.58
C TYR A 4 -1.40 4.17 12.09
N GLU A 5 -1.35 4.81 13.25
CA GLU A 5 -0.11 5.19 13.91
C GLU A 5 0.30 4.11 14.91
N PHE A 6 1.51 3.58 14.75
CA PHE A 6 2.07 2.54 15.60
C PHE A 6 3.46 2.96 16.11
N GLY A 7 3.47 3.78 17.17
CA GLY A 7 4.69 4.36 17.71
C GLY A 7 5.34 5.31 16.70
N GLU A 8 6.58 5.03 16.33
CA GLU A 8 7.34 5.72 15.30
C GLU A 8 7.07 5.20 13.88
N THR A 9 6.16 4.24 13.69
CA THR A 9 5.80 3.68 12.38
C THR A 9 4.36 4.06 12.01
N VAL A 10 4.12 4.61 10.83
CA VAL A 10 2.77 4.87 10.29
C VAL A 10 2.44 3.95 9.13
N LEU A 11 1.23 3.40 9.16
CA LEU A 11 0.67 2.58 8.08
C LEU A 11 -0.51 3.30 7.44
N PHE A 12 -0.46 3.43 6.12
CA PHE A 12 -1.54 3.99 5.33
C PHE A 12 -2.23 2.91 4.51
N PHE A 13 -3.54 3.05 4.31
CA PHE A 13 -4.30 2.12 3.49
C PHE A 13 -5.24 2.84 2.51
N HIS A 14 -5.22 2.41 1.26
CA HIS A 14 -6.15 2.88 0.25
C HIS A 14 -6.43 1.78 -0.76
N HIS A 15 -7.70 1.57 -1.15
CA HIS A 15 -8.02 0.47 -2.06
C HIS A 15 -7.30 0.58 -3.43
N GLY A 16 -7.15 1.79 -3.98
CA GLY A 16 -6.49 2.03 -5.27
C GLY A 16 -7.44 2.42 -6.41
N HIS A 17 -8.74 2.18 -6.28
CA HIS A 17 -9.75 2.47 -7.32
C HIS A 17 -9.90 3.94 -7.75
N LYS A 18 -9.51 4.90 -6.90
CA LYS A 18 -9.66 6.36 -7.17
C LYS A 18 -8.36 7.09 -7.44
N ARG A 19 -7.20 6.48 -7.13
CA ARG A 19 -5.87 7.08 -7.28
C ARG A 19 -4.84 5.98 -7.47
N LYS A 20 -3.95 6.18 -8.45
CA LYS A 20 -2.86 5.26 -8.75
C LYS A 20 -1.81 5.27 -7.63
N ALA A 21 -1.09 4.17 -7.46
CA ALA A 21 -0.13 3.98 -6.37
C ALA A 21 0.95 5.09 -6.34
N GLU A 22 1.42 5.53 -7.51
CA GLU A 22 2.44 6.57 -7.70
C GLU A 22 2.00 7.94 -7.17
N GLN A 23 0.69 8.16 -7.00
CA GLN A 23 0.13 9.44 -6.55
C GLN A 23 -0.26 9.40 -5.07
N LEU A 24 -0.22 8.22 -4.43
CA LEU A 24 -0.77 8.06 -3.09
C LEU A 24 0.12 8.68 -2.01
N GLU A 25 1.43 8.59 -2.14
CA GLU A 25 2.38 9.16 -1.18
C GLU A 25 2.03 10.62 -0.85
N THR A 26 2.00 11.49 -1.86
CA THR A 26 1.75 12.92 -1.68
C THR A 26 0.39 13.17 -1.04
N VAL A 27 -0.65 12.43 -1.46
CA VAL A 27 -2.01 12.57 -0.92
C VAL A 27 -2.07 12.13 0.54
N LEU A 28 -1.39 11.03 0.90
CA LEU A 28 -1.36 10.50 2.25
C LEU A 28 -0.61 11.42 3.20
N ILE A 29 0.58 11.89 2.80
CA ILE A 29 1.37 12.87 3.57
C ILE A 29 0.57 14.15 3.77
N ALA A 30 -0.06 14.68 2.72
CA ALA A 30 -0.84 15.92 2.83
C ALA A 30 -2.06 15.76 3.75
N LYS A 31 -2.77 14.64 3.64
CA LYS A 31 -3.99 14.38 4.41
C LYS A 31 -3.73 14.05 5.88
N PHE A 32 -2.61 13.40 6.18
CA PHE A 32 -2.24 12.93 7.52
C PHE A 32 -0.93 13.56 7.99
N ARG A 33 -0.74 14.85 7.68
CA ARG A 33 0.51 15.58 7.86
C ARG A 33 1.05 15.51 9.29
N GLU A 34 0.19 15.62 10.28
CA GLU A 34 0.57 15.58 11.70
C GLU A 34 1.09 14.21 12.12
N VAL A 35 0.37 13.12 11.78
CA VAL A 35 0.79 11.75 12.08
C VAL A 35 2.10 11.43 11.37
N TYR A 36 2.15 11.70 10.06
CA TYR A 36 3.36 11.50 9.28
C TYR A 36 4.55 12.27 9.85
N GLY A 37 4.34 13.52 10.28
CA GLY A 37 5.38 14.39 10.83
C GLY A 37 5.94 13.95 12.18
N ARG A 38 5.20 13.14 12.96
CA ARG A 38 5.67 12.62 14.26
C ARG A 38 6.19 11.18 14.21
N THR A 39 5.94 10.45 13.13
CA THR A 39 6.50 9.12 12.87
C THR A 39 7.83 9.18 12.10
N ARG A 40 8.66 8.14 12.21
CA ARG A 40 9.93 7.99 11.48
C ARG A 40 9.85 7.08 10.27
N HIS A 41 9.02 6.04 10.34
CA HIS A 41 8.85 5.05 9.28
C HIS A 41 7.45 5.14 8.70
N ALA A 42 7.30 5.07 7.38
CA ALA A 42 6.02 5.20 6.72
C ALA A 42 5.86 4.16 5.61
N TYR A 43 4.68 3.52 5.60
CA TYR A 43 4.32 2.50 4.62
C TYR A 43 2.89 2.71 4.16
N ALA A 44 2.62 2.45 2.89
CA ALA A 44 1.28 2.51 2.33
C ALA A 44 0.93 1.20 1.63
N HIS A 45 -0.27 0.70 1.90
CA HIS A 45 -0.79 -0.52 1.30
C HIS A 45 -1.98 -0.25 0.39
N VAL A 46 -1.90 -0.85 -0.78
CA VAL A 46 -2.85 -0.67 -1.88
C VAL A 46 -3.25 -2.03 -2.46
N GLY A 47 -4.42 -2.10 -3.08
CA GLY A 47 -4.86 -3.30 -3.80
C GLY A 47 -5.33 -2.94 -5.21
N HIS A 48 -6.56 -3.34 -5.53
CA HIS A 48 -7.28 -3.00 -6.76
C HIS A 48 -6.79 -3.68 -8.05
N LEU A 49 -5.49 -3.64 -8.38
CA LEU A 49 -4.99 -4.13 -9.67
C LEU A 49 -4.50 -5.58 -9.65
N HIS A 50 -4.62 -6.28 -8.52
CA HIS A 50 -4.38 -7.72 -8.36
C HIS A 50 -2.98 -8.22 -8.76
N HIS A 51 -2.01 -7.32 -8.93
CA HIS A 51 -0.61 -7.63 -9.20
C HIS A 51 0.29 -6.92 -8.20
N LYS A 52 1.45 -7.53 -7.93
CA LYS A 52 2.42 -6.94 -7.01
C LYS A 52 3.09 -5.74 -7.68
N LYS A 53 3.13 -4.62 -6.95
CA LYS A 53 3.92 -3.46 -7.34
C LYS A 53 4.44 -2.78 -6.08
N VAL A 54 5.74 -2.55 -6.01
CA VAL A 54 6.38 -1.85 -4.90
C VAL A 54 6.99 -0.58 -5.45
N LEU A 55 6.66 0.55 -4.82
CA LEU A 55 7.22 1.85 -5.13
C LEU A 55 7.90 2.36 -3.87
N GLU A 56 9.21 2.53 -3.94
CA GLU A 56 9.99 3.12 -2.88
C GLU A 56 10.36 4.56 -3.25
N SER A 57 10.17 5.46 -2.31
CA SER A 57 10.64 6.84 -2.41
C SER A 57 11.54 7.17 -1.22
N GLN A 58 11.97 8.43 -1.15
CA GLN A 58 12.75 8.97 -0.05
C GLN A 58 11.96 9.05 1.27
N VAL A 59 10.64 8.84 1.25
CA VAL A 59 9.75 9.12 2.38
C VAL A 59 8.88 7.93 2.80
N MET A 60 8.56 7.00 1.90
CA MET A 60 7.82 5.78 2.25
C MET A 60 7.90 4.70 1.18
N ILE A 61 7.50 3.49 1.55
CA ILE A 61 7.20 2.40 0.61
C ILE A 61 5.69 2.35 0.36
N VAL A 62 5.28 2.30 -0.90
CA VAL A 62 3.90 2.02 -1.33
C VAL A 62 3.85 0.65 -1.97
N GLU A 63 3.26 -0.33 -1.29
CA GLU A 63 3.07 -1.69 -1.81
C GLU A 63 1.62 -1.94 -2.24
N GLN A 64 1.46 -2.26 -3.52
CA GLN A 64 0.25 -2.84 -4.08
C GLN A 64 0.31 -4.37 -3.99
N HIS A 65 -0.71 -4.93 -3.32
CA HIS A 65 -0.82 -6.36 -3.08
C HIS A 65 -1.49 -7.09 -4.24
N GLN A 66 -1.05 -8.33 -4.44
CA GLN A 66 -1.78 -9.32 -5.24
C GLN A 66 -3.09 -9.69 -4.55
N THR A 67 -3.98 -10.33 -5.29
CA THR A 67 -5.22 -10.88 -4.74
C THR A 67 -5.06 -12.35 -4.39
N LEU A 68 -5.72 -12.78 -3.32
CA LEU A 68 -5.91 -14.20 -3.02
C LEU A 68 -7.01 -14.83 -3.91
N ALA A 69 -7.87 -14.00 -4.50
CA ALA A 69 -9.00 -14.47 -5.30
C ALA A 69 -8.56 -15.06 -6.65
N ALA A 70 -9.29 -16.04 -7.15
CA ALA A 70 -9.13 -16.53 -8.52
C ALA A 70 -9.52 -15.47 -9.55
N LYS A 71 -8.94 -15.57 -10.75
CA LYS A 71 -9.32 -14.74 -11.89
C LYS A 71 -10.76 -15.06 -12.28
N ASP A 72 -11.58 -14.03 -12.43
CA ASP A 72 -12.88 -14.17 -13.06
C ASP A 72 -12.73 -14.22 -14.59
N ALA A 73 -13.87 -14.38 -15.28
CA ALA A 73 -13.87 -14.47 -16.73
C ALA A 73 -13.38 -13.18 -17.43
N TYR A 74 -13.55 -12.01 -16.80
CA TYR A 74 -13.05 -10.75 -17.33
C TYR A 74 -11.52 -10.69 -17.22
N ALA A 75 -10.99 -11.02 -16.04
CA ALA A 75 -9.56 -11.04 -15.76
C ALA A 75 -8.82 -12.05 -16.65
N ALA A 76 -9.42 -13.22 -16.89
CA ALA A 76 -8.86 -14.24 -17.77
C ALA A 76 -8.77 -13.77 -19.24
N ARG A 77 -9.78 -13.06 -19.74
CA ARG A 77 -9.80 -12.55 -21.12
C ARG A 77 -8.90 -11.35 -21.34
N GLY A 78 -8.72 -10.49 -20.34
CA GLY A 78 -7.89 -9.29 -20.46
C GLY A 78 -6.39 -9.53 -20.31
N GLY A 79 -5.94 -10.79 -20.22
CA GLY A 79 -4.52 -11.12 -20.19
C GLY A 79 -3.82 -10.72 -18.89
N TRP A 80 -4.55 -10.53 -17.78
CA TRP A 80 -3.93 -10.28 -16.48
C TRP A 80 -3.44 -11.60 -15.89
N LEU A 81 -2.17 -11.88 -16.10
CA LEU A 81 -1.57 -13.18 -15.81
C LEU A 81 -1.00 -13.32 -14.40
N SER A 82 -0.96 -12.26 -13.59
CA SER A 82 -0.41 -12.30 -12.23
C SER A 82 -1.00 -13.43 -11.37
N GLU A 83 -0.14 -14.04 -10.57
CA GLU A 83 -0.49 -15.14 -9.68
C GLU A 83 -1.30 -14.66 -8.46
N ARG A 84 -1.88 -15.62 -7.76
CA ARG A 84 -2.54 -15.36 -6.47
C ARG A 84 -1.50 -15.36 -5.36
N SER A 85 -1.61 -14.42 -4.43
CA SER A 85 -0.72 -14.35 -3.27
C SER A 85 -1.38 -13.61 -2.12
N ALA A 86 -0.88 -13.88 -0.91
CA ALA A 86 -1.15 -13.14 0.30
C ALA A 86 0.18 -12.85 0.99
N SER A 87 0.44 -11.59 1.31
CA SER A 87 1.65 -11.17 2.00
C SER A 87 1.38 -11.05 3.50
N VAL A 88 2.35 -11.46 4.32
CA VAL A 88 2.41 -11.11 5.73
C VAL A 88 3.58 -10.16 5.90
N ILE A 89 3.30 -8.96 6.41
CA ILE A 89 4.29 -7.91 6.65
C ILE A 89 4.19 -7.55 8.12
N THR A 90 5.32 -7.58 8.81
CA THR A 90 5.40 -7.30 10.24
C THR A 90 6.03 -5.94 10.43
N TYR A 91 5.52 -5.17 11.38
CA TYR A 91 6.05 -3.85 11.69
C TYR A 91 6.42 -3.78 13.16
N HIS A 92 7.56 -3.17 13.44
CA HIS A 92 7.99 -2.78 14.77
C HIS A 92 7.63 -1.33 15.06
N ALA A 93 7.16 -1.04 16.27
CA ALA A 93 6.72 0.31 16.68
C ALA A 93 7.84 1.37 16.67
N LYS A 94 9.11 0.96 16.55
CA LYS A 94 10.29 1.86 16.59
C LYS A 94 11.21 1.72 15.37
N TYR A 95 11.18 0.57 14.70
CA TYR A 95 12.21 0.21 13.72
C TYR A 95 11.66 0.02 12.31
N GLY A 96 10.37 0.26 12.09
CA GLY A 96 9.73 0.07 10.78
C GLY A 96 9.40 -1.40 10.52
N GLU A 97 9.28 -1.74 9.24
CA GLU A 97 9.17 -3.10 8.72
C GLU A 97 10.40 -3.96 9.01
#